data_AF-A0A430DZM2-F1
#
_entry.id   AF-A0A430DZM2-F1
#
_cell.length_a   1.000
_cell.length_b   1.000
_cell.length_c   1.000
_cell.angle_alpha   90.00
_cell.angle_beta   90.00
_cell.angle_gamma   90.00
#
_symmetry.space_group_name_H-M   'P 1'
#
loop_
_entity.id
_entity.type
_entity.pdbx_description
1 polymer ?
#
loop_
_entity_poly.entity_id
_entity_poly.type
_entity_poly.pdbx_seq_one_letter_code
_entity_poly.pdbx_strand_id
1 'polypeptide(L)' 'MNRAAAVELIYLAIALVATQAVFRAAIWSYPQGADSLEPVSWAVMLALLAMSVPAVMKAARKPRN' A
#
# COMPACT_ATOMS: atom_id res chain seq x y z
N MET A 1 -2.27 -19.11 -8.33
CA MET A 1 -1.46 -18.12 -7.58
C MET A 1 -0.68 -18.84 -6.49
N ASN A 2 0.64 -18.65 -6.39
CA ASN A 2 1.45 -19.30 -5.34
C ASN A 2 1.08 -18.72 -3.97
N ARG A 3 1.06 -19.56 -2.91
CA ARG A 3 0.71 -19.14 -1.55
C ARG A 3 1.58 -17.97 -1.08
N ALA A 4 2.87 -17.97 -1.43
CA ALA A 4 3.79 -16.87 -1.13
C ALA A 4 3.34 -15.54 -1.76
N ALA A 5 2.96 -15.53 -3.04
CA ALA A 5 2.47 -14.32 -3.70
C ALA A 5 1.15 -13.82 -3.10
N ALA A 6 0.26 -14.75 -2.70
CA ALA A 6 -0.98 -14.39 -2.03
C ALA A 6 -0.72 -13.71 -0.69
N VAL A 7 0.25 -14.20 0.09
CA VAL A 7 0.64 -13.60 1.37
C VAL A 7 1.21 -12.20 1.18
N GLU A 8 2.11 -12.00 0.22
CA GLU A 8 2.66 -10.67 -0.09
C GLU A 8 1.56 -9.67 -0.50
N LEU A 9 0.59 -10.10 -1.32
CA LEU A 9 -0.54 -9.27 -1.71
C LEU A 9 -1.45 -8.92 -0.52
N ILE A 10 -1.64 -9.84 0.43
CA ILE A 10 -2.40 -9.57 1.66
C ILE A 10 -1.68 -8.52 2.51
N TYR A 11 -0.37 -8.68 2.72
CA TYR A 11 0.40 -7.68 3.47
C TYR A 11 0.40 -6.31 2.79
N LEU A 12 0.52 -6.27 1.46
CA LEU A 12 0.41 -5.04 0.70
C LEU A 12 -0.97 -4.40 0.87
N ALA A 13 -2.05 -5.18 0.78
CA ALA A 13 -3.41 -4.67 1.00
C ALA A 13 -3.59 -4.10 2.40
N ILE A 14 -3.09 -4.80 3.43
CA ILE A 14 -3.12 -4.32 4.82
C ILE A 14 -2.34 -3.01 4.96
N ALA A 15 -1.14 -2.94 4.39
CA ALA A 15 -0.32 -1.73 4.43
C ALA A 15 -1.03 -0.54 3.77
N LEU A 16 -1.62 -0.72 2.59
CA LEU A 16 -2.36 0.33 1.90
C LEU A 16 -3.57 0.83 2.70
N VAL A 17 -4.35 -0.08 3.30
CA VAL A 17 -5.48 0.29 4.15
C VAL A 17 -5.01 1.05 5.39
N ALA A 18 -3.94 0.58 6.05
CA ALA A 18 -3.38 1.25 7.21
C ALA A 18 -2.87 2.66 6.86
N THR A 19 -2.13 2.82 5.76
CA THR A 19 -1.66 4.11 5.28
C THR A 19 -2.83 5.04 4.99
N GLN A 20 -3.87 4.57 4.30
CA GLN A 20 -5.05 5.37 4.01
C GLN A 20 -5.78 5.81 5.29
N ALA A 21 -5.90 4.93 6.29
CA ALA A 21 -6.51 5.26 7.57
C ALA A 21 -5.74 6.37 8.30
N VAL A 22 -4.40 6.33 8.28
CA VAL A 22 -3.56 7.39 8.86
C VAL A 22 -3.78 8.73 8.16
N PHE A 23 -3.78 8.76 6.83
CA PHE A 23 -4.06 10.01 6.10
C PHE A 23 -5.47 10.54 6.36
N ARG A 24 -6.48 9.67 6.41
CA ARG A 24 -7.85 10.07 6.74
C ARG A 24 -7.95 10.62 8.16
N ALA A 25 -7.28 10.00 9.14
CA ALA A 25 -7.21 10.52 10.50
C ALA A 25 -6.51 11.88 10.57
N ALA A 26 -5.43 12.07 9.80
CA ALA A 26 -4.73 13.36 9.69
C ALA A 26 -5.62 14.45 9.09
N ILE A 27 -6.34 14.15 8.00
CA ILE A 27 -7.27 15.08 7.35
C ILE A 27 -8.42 15.44 8.30
N TRP A 28 -8.96 14.45 9.04
CA TRP A 28 -10.03 14.69 10.00
C TRP A 28 -9.56 15.58 11.17
N SER A 29 -8.32 15.39 11.62
CA SER A 29 -7.71 16.17 12.71
C SER A 29 -7.27 17.57 12.26
N TYR A 30 -6.93 17.74 10.98
CA TYR A 30 -6.46 19.00 10.41
C TYR A 30 -7.10 19.30 9.04
N PRO A 31 -8.37 19.75 9.03
CA PRO A 31 -9.12 19.96 7.78
C PRO A 31 -8.53 21.05 6.88
N GLN A 32 -7.91 22.06 7.48
CA GLN A 32 -7.26 23.18 6.79
C GLN A 32 -6.03 22.76 5.96
N GLY A 33 -5.49 21.56 6.17
CA GLY A 33 -4.43 20.99 5.33
C GLY A 33 -4.91 19.90 4.37
N ALA A 34 -6.22 19.65 4.27
CA ALA A 34 -6.77 18.55 3.49
C ALA A 34 -6.33 18.58 2.01
N ASP A 35 -6.38 19.77 1.40
CA ASP A 35 -6.03 19.97 -0.02
C ASP A 35 -4.58 19.61 -0.33
N SER A 36 -3.68 19.72 0.64
CA SER A 36 -2.27 19.33 0.51
C SER A 36 -2.04 17.87 0.88
N LEU A 37 -2.79 17.34 1.84
CA LEU A 37 -2.63 15.97 2.36
C LEU A 37 -3.22 14.92 1.42
N GLU A 38 -4.31 15.22 0.73
CA GLU A 38 -4.96 14.28 -0.20
C GLU A 38 -4.07 13.89 -1.39
N PRO A 39 -3.42 14.80 -2.15
CA PRO A 39 -2.50 14.42 -3.21
C PRO A 39 -1.26 13.68 -2.68
N VAL A 40 -0.77 14.04 -1.49
CA VAL A 40 0.35 13.33 -0.84
C VAL A 40 -0.05 11.90 -0.48
N SER A 41 -1.25 11.70 0.03
CA SER A 41 -1.79 10.36 0.31
C SER A 41 -1.78 9.48 -0.93
N TRP A 42 -2.26 10.00 -2.07
CA TRP A 42 -2.22 9.29 -3.35
C TRP A 42 -0.79 8.97 -3.81
N ALA A 43 0.12 9.94 -3.72
CA ALA A 43 1.52 9.75 -4.10
C ALA A 43 2.20 8.66 -3.24
N VAL A 44 1.93 8.63 -1.94
CA VAL A 44 2.46 7.60 -1.02
C VAL A 44 1.88 6.23 -1.35
N MET A 45 0.58 6.13 -1.61
CA MET A 45 -0.07 4.87 -1.99
C MET A 45 0.51 4.31 -3.30
N LEU A 46 0.74 5.17 -4.29
CA LEU A 46 1.41 4.78 -5.54
C LEU A 46 2.86 4.34 -5.32
N ALA A 47 3.61 5.03 -4.46
CA ALA A 47 4.97 4.65 -4.12
C ALA A 47 5.03 3.26 -3.45
N LEU A 48 4.14 2.99 -2.48
CA LEU A 48 4.04 1.69 -1.84
C LEU A 48 3.73 0.57 -2.83
N LEU A 49 2.81 0.82 -3.77
CA LEU A 49 2.53 -0.11 -4.87
C LEU A 49 3.77 -0.35 -5.74
N ALA A 50 4.44 0.71 -6.19
CA ALA A 50 5.62 0.60 -7.04
C ALA A 50 6.76 -0.19 -6.37
N MET A 51 7.02 0.08 -5.09
CA MET A 51 8.06 -0.59 -4.31
C MET A 51 7.75 -2.08 -4.03
N SER A 52 6.47 -2.46 -4.01
CA SER A 52 6.06 -3.84 -3.74
C SER A 52 6.00 -4.74 -4.98
N VAL A 53 5.97 -4.16 -6.21
CA VAL A 53 5.99 -4.92 -7.47
C VAL A 53 7.14 -5.95 -7.56
N PRO A 54 8.41 -5.61 -7.25
CA PRO A 54 9.50 -6.57 -7.34
C PRO A 54 9.34 -7.76 -6.38
N ALA A 55 8.86 -7.51 -5.16
CA ALA A 55 8.65 -8.54 -4.15
C ALA A 55 7.52 -9.50 -4.56
N VAL A 56 6.40 -8.97 -5.03
CA VAL A 56 5.27 -9.76 -5.54
C VAL A 56 5.70 -10.59 -6.76
N MET A 57 6.44 -9.99 -7.70
CA MET A 57 6.97 -10.70 -8.87
C MET A 57 7.92 -11.84 -8.50
N LYS A 58 8.81 -11.61 -7.52
CA LYS A 58 9.71 -12.65 -6.99
C LYS A 58 8.92 -13.79 -6.33
N ALA A 59 7.91 -13.47 -5.52
CA ALA A 59 7.05 -14.46 -4.87
C ALA A 59 6.19 -15.25 -5.86
N ALA A 60 5.74 -14.62 -6.95
CA ALA A 60 4.96 -15.26 -8.00
C ALA A 60 5.78 -16.27 -8.82
N ARG A 61 7.06 -15.99 -9.06
CA ARG A 61 7.98 -16.87 -9.81
C ARG A 61 8.54 -18.04 -9.00
N LYS A 62 8.40 -18.05 -7.67
CA LYS A 62 8.94 -19.12 -6.82
C LYS A 62 8.18 -20.43 -7.07
N PRO A 63 8.84 -21.54 -7.48
CA PRO A 63 8.15 -22.79 -7.78
C PRO A 63 7.45 -23.37 -6.55
N ARG A 64 6.32 -24.02 -6.81
CA ARG A 64 5.39 -24.56 -5.81
C ARG A 64 5.91 -25.91 -5.29
N ASN A 65 7.01 -25.88 -4.53
CA ASN A 65 7.47 -27.04 -3.75
C ASN A 65 6.60 -27.21 -2.50
#